data_AF-A0A2V7KRU6-F1
#
_entry.id   AF-A0A2V7KRU6-F1
#
_cell.length_a   1.000
_cell.length_b   1.000
_cell.length_c   1.000
_cell.angle_alpha   90.00
_cell.angle_beta   90.00
_cell.angle_gamma   90.00
#
_symmetry.space_group_name_H-M   'P 1'
#
loop_
_entity.id
_entity.type
_entity.pdbx_description
1 polymer ?
#
loop_
_entity_poly.entity_id
_entity_poly.type
_entity_poly.pdbx_seq_one_letter_code
_entity_poly.pdbx_strand_id
1 'polypeptide(L)'
;MAREGRDADRYGALAPQEGRRTRQINASARDARRVVGRLRKPHGQHGEVAVFPLVEKPGTVFVPKARLYVLDEDRKVVAGPLVIARRRSYHREWLLGFEGVTSREAVEAWRDQLVAVDE
;
A
#
# COMPACT_ATOMS: atom_id res chain seq x y z
N MET A 1 32.03 -28.26 66.64
CA MET A 1 31.03 -29.13 65.99
C MET A 1 29.93 -28.24 65.40
N ALA A 2 29.41 -28.60 64.21
CA ALA A 2 28.38 -27.92 63.37
C ALA A 2 28.84 -26.57 62.73
N ARG A 3 29.00 -26.33 61.41
CA ARG A 3 28.25 -26.64 60.16
C ARG A 3 26.80 -26.12 60.14
N GLU A 4 26.58 -24.99 59.45
CA GLU A 4 25.52 -24.69 58.44
C GLU A 4 25.64 -23.17 58.12
N GLY A 5 25.67 -22.64 56.90
CA GLY A 5 25.06 -23.07 55.64
C GLY A 5 23.68 -22.41 55.48
N ARG A 6 23.50 -21.60 54.43
CA ARG A 6 22.26 -21.01 53.84
C ARG A 6 22.25 -19.49 53.79
N ASP A 7 21.70 -18.84 52.76
CA ASP A 7 21.44 -19.16 51.36
C ASP A 7 21.02 -17.82 50.74
N ALA A 8 21.53 -17.52 49.55
CA ALA A 8 21.24 -16.28 48.85
C ALA A 8 20.09 -16.54 47.88
N ASP A 9 18.84 -16.41 48.35
CA ASP A 9 17.69 -16.59 47.49
C ASP A 9 17.36 -15.31 46.71
N ARG A 10 17.50 -15.48 45.41
CA ARG A 10 17.56 -14.51 44.33
C ARG A 10 16.16 -14.39 43.73
N TYR A 11 15.66 -13.16 43.63
CA TYR A 11 14.58 -12.67 42.78
C TYR A 11 13.56 -13.69 42.21
N GLY A 12 12.36 -13.66 42.79
CA GLY A 12 11.16 -14.30 42.23
C GLY A 12 10.78 -13.71 40.87
N ALA A 13 10.62 -14.59 39.89
CA ALA A 13 10.01 -14.34 38.61
C ALA A 13 8.48 -14.27 38.72
N LEU A 14 7.87 -13.47 37.84
CA LEU A 14 6.63 -13.72 37.08
C LEU A 14 5.75 -12.46 36.95
N ALA A 15 5.69 -11.90 35.75
CA ALA A 15 4.43 -11.69 35.02
C ALA A 15 4.75 -11.22 33.59
N PRO A 16 4.49 -12.04 32.55
CA PRO A 16 4.66 -11.63 31.16
C PRO A 16 3.52 -10.68 30.78
N GLN A 17 3.87 -9.50 30.26
CA GLN A 17 2.92 -8.55 29.69
C GLN A 17 2.58 -8.98 28.26
N GLU A 18 1.89 -10.12 28.13
CA GLU A 18 1.37 -10.64 26.87
C GLU A 18 -0.10 -10.20 26.75
N GLY A 19 -0.35 -9.12 26.00
CA GLY A 19 -1.71 -8.58 25.93
C GLY A 19 -2.00 -7.52 24.87
N ARG A 20 -1.12 -7.31 23.88
CA ARG A 20 -1.41 -6.43 22.72
C ARG A 20 -1.11 -7.06 21.35
N ARG A 21 -0.97 -8.38 21.27
CA ARG A 21 -0.59 -9.06 20.01
C ARG A 21 -1.74 -9.58 19.16
N THR A 22 -2.99 -9.55 19.62
CA THR A 22 -4.06 -10.32 18.95
C THR A 22 -5.10 -9.47 18.21
N ARG A 23 -5.08 -8.13 18.31
CA ARG A 23 -5.94 -7.27 17.47
C ARG A 23 -5.29 -6.87 16.14
N GLN A 24 -3.96 -7.00 16.02
CA GLN A 24 -3.17 -6.57 14.86
C GLN A 24 -2.92 -7.68 13.84
N ILE A 25 -3.38 -8.92 14.05
CA ILE A 25 -3.11 -10.01 13.09
C ILE A 25 -4.11 -10.08 11.93
N ASN A 26 -5.25 -9.38 12.02
CA ASN A 26 -6.31 -9.43 11.00
C ASN A 26 -6.53 -8.11 10.23
N ALA A 27 -5.86 -7.01 10.62
CA ALA A 27 -5.82 -5.79 9.81
C ALA A 27 -4.81 -5.93 8.65
N SER A 28 -3.77 -6.75 8.83
CA SER A 28 -2.55 -6.73 8.02
C SER A 28 -2.61 -7.41 6.65
N ALA A 29 -3.64 -8.21 6.35
CA ALA A 29 -3.78 -8.81 5.02
C ALA A 29 -4.48 -7.89 4.01
N ARG A 30 -5.30 -6.93 4.49
CA ARG A 30 -5.89 -5.87 3.66
C ARG A 30 -5.03 -4.61 3.64
N ASP A 31 -4.08 -4.49 4.55
CA ASP A 31 -3.09 -3.39 4.65
C ASP A 31 -1.81 -3.66 3.85
N ALA A 32 -1.53 -4.91 3.47
CA ALA A 32 -0.35 -5.28 2.67
C ALA A 32 -0.56 -5.00 1.17
N ARG A 33 -1.00 -3.79 0.81
CA ARG A 33 -1.03 -3.39 -0.61
C ARG A 33 0.38 -3.08 -1.07
N ARG A 34 0.84 -3.77 -2.12
CA ARG A 34 2.15 -3.50 -2.71
C ARG A 34 2.08 -2.21 -3.53
N VAL A 35 2.86 -1.20 -3.14
CA VAL A 35 3.02 0.03 -3.92
C VAL A 35 3.76 -0.28 -5.22
N VAL A 36 3.19 0.15 -6.34
CA VAL A 36 3.71 -0.15 -7.70
C VAL A 36 4.00 1.08 -8.54
N GLY A 37 3.60 2.27 -8.09
CA GLY A 37 3.84 3.51 -8.81
C GLY A 37 3.48 4.76 -8.01
N ARG A 38 3.71 5.91 -8.64
CA ARG A 38 3.23 7.22 -8.17
C ARG A 38 2.48 7.92 -9.31
N LEU A 39 1.26 8.36 -9.02
CA LEU A 39 0.45 9.16 -9.93
C LEU A 39 1.10 10.53 -10.12
N ARG A 40 1.09 11.03 -11.35
CA ARG A 40 1.59 12.35 -11.71
C ARG A 40 0.41 13.23 -12.12
N LYS A 41 0.61 14.13 -13.08
CA LYS A 41 -0.43 15.03 -13.56
C LYS A 41 -1.50 14.29 -14.38
N PRO A 42 -2.77 14.73 -14.32
CA PRO A 42 -3.78 14.33 -15.29
C PRO A 42 -3.36 14.63 -16.72
N HIS A 43 -3.75 13.76 -17.62
CA HIS A 43 -3.45 13.81 -19.04
C HIS A 43 -4.73 13.96 -19.87
N GLY A 44 -4.75 14.94 -20.77
CA GLY A 44 -5.93 15.27 -21.55
C GLY A 44 -7.15 15.62 -20.69
N GLN A 45 -8.34 15.45 -21.29
CA GLN A 45 -9.64 15.80 -20.68
C GLN A 45 -10.45 14.57 -20.23
N HIS A 46 -10.05 13.36 -20.61
CA HIS A 46 -10.85 12.14 -20.43
C HIS A 46 -10.46 11.31 -19.21
N GLY A 47 -9.90 11.94 -18.17
CA GLY A 47 -9.54 11.25 -16.93
C GLY A 47 -8.35 10.29 -17.02
N GLU A 48 -7.52 10.42 -18.06
CA GLU A 48 -6.23 9.71 -18.09
C GLU A 48 -5.26 10.33 -17.10
N VAL A 49 -4.40 9.50 -16.53
CA VAL A 49 -3.37 9.96 -15.59
C VAL A 49 -2.04 9.29 -15.93
N ALA A 50 -0.96 10.07 -15.82
CA ALA A 50 0.38 9.55 -15.92
C ALA A 50 0.80 8.87 -14.61
N VAL A 51 1.39 7.69 -14.70
CA VAL A 51 1.93 6.92 -13.58
C VAL A 51 3.41 6.70 -13.79
N PHE A 52 4.22 7.15 -12.84
CA PHE A 52 5.62 6.77 -12.78
C PHE A 52 5.73 5.40 -12.10
N PRO A 53 6.27 4.38 -12.76
CA PRO A 53 6.39 3.04 -12.20
C PRO A 53 7.47 2.98 -11.11
N LEU A 54 7.19 2.24 -10.04
CA LEU A 54 8.14 1.95 -8.95
C LEU A 54 8.53 0.45 -8.93
N VAL A 55 8.24 -0.27 -10.01
CA VAL A 55 8.50 -1.70 -10.19
C VAL A 55 9.26 -1.94 -11.48
N GLU A 56 10.02 -3.03 -11.55
CA GLU A 56 10.88 -3.36 -12.70
C GLU A 56 10.08 -3.68 -13.97
N LYS A 57 8.95 -4.38 -13.84
CA LYS A 57 8.12 -4.85 -14.97
C LYS A 57 6.72 -4.22 -14.92
N PRO A 58 6.57 -2.90 -15.13
CA PRO A 58 5.28 -2.24 -15.01
C PRO A 58 4.26 -2.73 -16.04
N GLY A 59 4.73 -3.21 -17.19
CA GLY A 59 3.88 -3.80 -18.23
C GLY A 59 3.15 -5.08 -17.80
N THR A 60 3.57 -5.76 -16.73
CA THR A 60 2.83 -6.92 -16.18
C THR A 60 1.87 -6.52 -15.06
N VAL A 61 2.04 -5.32 -14.47
CA VAL A 61 1.20 -4.79 -13.39
C VAL A 61 0.07 -3.95 -13.95
N PHE A 62 0.39 -3.01 -14.82
CA PHE A 62 -0.59 -2.09 -15.42
C PHE A 62 -1.22 -2.72 -16.65
N VAL A 63 -1.88 -3.87 -16.50
CA VAL A 63 -2.63 -4.53 -17.58
C VAL A 63 -4.11 -4.12 -17.52
N PRO A 64 -4.83 -4.07 -18.65
CA PRO A 64 -6.28 -3.89 -18.61
C PRO A 64 -6.93 -4.91 -17.66
N LYS A 65 -8.00 -4.50 -16.99
CA LYS A 65 -8.71 -5.24 -15.92
C LYS A 65 -7.96 -5.40 -14.59
N ALA A 66 -6.70 -4.97 -14.49
CA ALA A 66 -6.03 -4.89 -13.19
C ALA A 66 -6.73 -3.85 -12.29
N ARG A 67 -6.74 -4.12 -10.98
CA ARG A 67 -7.34 -3.25 -9.96
C ARG A 67 -6.23 -2.49 -9.25
N LEU A 68 -6.36 -1.17 -9.22
CA LEU A 68 -5.44 -0.28 -8.55
C LEU A 68 -6.13 0.47 -7.42
N TYR A 69 -5.35 0.80 -6.39
CA TYR A 69 -5.77 1.65 -5.29
C TYR A 69 -4.88 2.87 -5.25
N VAL A 70 -5.47 4.03 -5.05
CA VAL A 70 -4.74 5.27 -4.80
C VAL A 70 -4.54 5.38 -3.29
N LEU A 71 -3.30 5.55 -2.87
CA LEU A 71 -2.94 5.71 -1.47
C LEU A 71 -2.36 7.10 -1.22
N ASP A 72 -2.67 7.65 -0.06
CA ASP A 72 -1.97 8.84 0.44
C ASP A 72 -0.54 8.53 0.91
N GLU A 73 0.17 9.56 1.39
CA GLU A 73 1.53 9.42 1.91
C GLU A 73 1.61 8.53 3.16
N ASP A 74 0.52 8.45 3.94
CA ASP A 74 0.36 7.55 5.10
C ASP A 74 -0.05 6.12 4.68
N ARG A 75 -0.12 5.83 3.37
CA ARG A 75 -0.59 4.56 2.77
C ARG A 75 -2.07 4.25 3.02
N LYS A 76 -2.89 5.24 3.35
CA LYS A 76 -4.35 5.06 3.45
C LYS A 76 -4.97 5.11 2.06
N VAL A 77 -5.94 4.24 1.82
CA VAL A 77 -6.68 4.23 0.55
C VAL A 77 -7.55 5.48 0.46
N VAL A 78 -7.30 6.31 -0.55
CA VAL A 78 -8.11 7.52 -0.85
C VAL A 78 -9.01 7.33 -2.08
N ALA A 79 -8.69 6.36 -2.94
CA ALA A 79 -9.57 5.95 -4.04
C ALA A 79 -9.33 4.50 -4.45
N GLY A 80 -10.36 3.88 -5.01
CA GLY A 80 -10.32 2.54 -5.60
C GLY A 80 -11.35 1.57 -5.01
N PRO A 81 -11.42 0.34 -5.54
CA PRO A 81 -10.57 -0.18 -6.62
C PRO A 81 -10.87 0.49 -7.97
N LEU A 82 -9.82 0.99 -8.64
CA LEU A 82 -9.87 1.53 -9.99
C LEU A 82 -9.48 0.44 -10.98
N VAL A 83 -10.37 0.12 -11.92
CA VAL A 83 -10.10 -0.90 -12.94
C VAL A 83 -9.45 -0.24 -14.15
N ILE A 84 -8.27 -0.71 -14.54
CA ILE A 84 -7.59 -0.21 -15.74
C ILE A 84 -8.41 -0.59 -16.98
N ALA A 85 -8.93 0.42 -17.69
CA ALA A 85 -9.61 0.22 -18.97
C ALA A 85 -8.61 0.19 -20.13
N ARG A 86 -7.64 1.12 -20.12
CA ARG A 86 -6.67 1.31 -21.18
C ARG A 86 -5.31 1.74 -20.64
N ARG A 87 -4.27 1.42 -21.39
CA ARG A 87 -2.88 1.75 -21.05
C ARG A 87 -2.08 2.15 -22.27
N ARG A 88 -1.08 3.02 -22.07
CA ARG A 88 -0.06 3.33 -23.07
C ARG A 88 1.26 3.63 -22.38
N SER A 89 2.36 3.09 -22.90
CA SER A 89 3.71 3.52 -22.50
C SER A 89 3.97 4.95 -22.98
N TYR A 90 4.47 5.82 -22.10
CA TYR A 90 4.72 7.23 -22.39
C TYR A 90 6.05 7.65 -21.75
N HIS A 91 7.12 7.69 -22.55
CA HIS A 91 8.49 7.88 -22.05
C HIS A 91 8.83 6.88 -20.93
N ARG A 92 9.13 7.36 -19.72
CA ARG A 92 9.42 6.57 -18.52
C ARG A 92 8.18 6.31 -17.65
N GLU A 93 7.00 6.70 -18.14
CA GLU A 93 5.72 6.66 -17.43
C GLU A 93 4.70 5.81 -18.21
N TRP A 94 3.54 5.62 -17.59
CA TRP A 94 2.38 4.96 -18.19
C TRP A 94 1.18 5.89 -18.14
N LEU A 95 0.50 6.08 -19.27
CA LEU A 95 -0.81 6.71 -19.29
C LEU A 95 -1.85 5.64 -19.05
N LEU A 96 -2.59 5.77 -17.95
CA LEU A 96 -3.67 4.87 -17.58
C LEU A 96 -5.01 5.59 -17.67
N GLY A 97 -5.99 4.91 -18.24
CA GLY A 97 -7.41 5.29 -18.13
C GLY A 97 -8.16 4.21 -17.36
N PHE A 98 -9.12 4.62 -16.55
CA PHE A 98 -9.88 3.72 -15.68
C PHE A 98 -11.35 3.62 -16.13
N GLU A 99 -11.98 2.49 -15.82
CA GLU A 99 -13.41 2.31 -16.05
C GLU A 99 -14.21 3.33 -15.20
N GLY A 100 -15.16 4.02 -15.82
CA GLY A 100 -16.01 5.01 -15.16
C GLY A 100 -15.33 6.36 -14.84
N VAL A 101 -14.03 6.51 -15.08
CA VAL A 101 -13.29 7.76 -14.87
C VAL A 101 -13.09 8.44 -16.22
N THR A 102 -13.90 9.45 -16.51
CA THR A 102 -13.98 10.07 -17.84
C THR A 102 -13.70 11.57 -17.87
N SER A 103 -13.33 12.16 -16.74
CA SER A 103 -13.08 13.60 -16.63
C SER A 103 -11.74 13.89 -15.95
N ARG A 104 -11.12 15.01 -16.35
CA ARG A 104 -9.85 15.48 -15.78
C ARG A 104 -10.00 15.80 -14.29
N GLU A 105 -11.12 16.40 -13.91
CA GLU A 105 -11.42 16.86 -12.57
C GLU A 105 -11.46 15.69 -11.58
N ALA A 106 -11.97 14.53 -12.01
CA ALA A 106 -12.04 13.32 -11.18
C ALA A 106 -10.67 12.80 -10.75
N VAL A 107 -9.61 13.11 -11.52
CA VAL A 107 -8.25 12.60 -11.28
C VAL A 107 -7.28 13.66 -10.76
N GLU A 108 -7.66 14.94 -10.72
CA GLU A 108 -6.79 16.01 -10.20
C GLU A 108 -6.40 15.79 -8.73
N ALA A 109 -7.34 15.30 -7.91
CA ALA A 109 -7.10 15.03 -6.49
C ALA A 109 -6.07 13.91 -6.24
N TRP A 110 -5.74 13.10 -7.24
CA TRP A 110 -4.81 11.98 -7.10
C TRP A 110 -3.37 12.33 -7.49
N ARG A 111 -3.12 13.59 -7.84
CA ARG A 111 -1.78 14.06 -8.18
C ARG A 111 -0.79 13.74 -7.06
N ASP A 112 0.36 13.21 -7.46
CA ASP A 112 1.49 12.85 -6.60
C ASP A 112 1.18 11.76 -5.55
N GLN A 113 -0.03 11.18 -5.56
CA GLN A 113 -0.40 10.06 -4.70
C GLN A 113 0.24 8.74 -5.14
N LEU A 114 0.34 7.79 -4.21
CA LEU A 114 0.85 6.46 -4.49
C LEU A 114 -0.22 5.61 -5.17
N VAL A 115 0.21 4.62 -5.96
CA VAL A 115 -0.68 3.61 -6.51
C VAL A 115 -0.21 2.22 -6.14
N ALA A 116 -1.15 1.36 -5.75
CA ALA A 116 -0.89 0.03 -5.25
C ALA A 116 -1.85 -1.02 -5.82
N VAL A 117 -1.44 -2.29 -5.72
CA VAL A 117 -2.27 -3.46 -6.03
C VAL A 117 -2.50 -4.27 -4.75
N ASP A 118 -3.56 -5.07 -4.71
CA ASP A 118 -3.66 -6.14 -3.71
C ASP A 118 -2.53 -7.18 -3.98
N GLU A 119 -1.96 -7.75 -2.91
CA GLU A 119 -1.06 -8.92 -3.02
C GLU A 119 -1.79 -10.21 -3.39
#